data_AF-A0A348WHT2-F1
#
_entry.id   AF-A0A348WHT2-F1
#
_cell.length_a   1.000
_cell.length_b   1.000
_cell.length_c   1.000
_cell.angle_alpha   90.00
_cell.angle_beta   90.00
_cell.angle_gamma   90.00
#
_symmetry.space_group_name_H-M   'P 1'
#
loop_
_entity.id
_entity.type
_entity.pdbx_description
1 polymer ?
#
loop_
_entity_poly.entity_id
_entity_poly.type
_entity_poly.pdbx_seq_one_letter_code
_entity_poly.pdbx_strand_id
1 'polypeptide(L)'
;YSRYLTGRAPGEPPPTLFEFIPDNAIVFADESHVSVPQIGGMYRGDYRRKFTLAEHGFRLPSCMDNRPLKFEEWDAMRPQSVFVSATPASWELEQTGGVFTEQVIRPTGLLDPQIEIRPVETQVDDLLDEVRRVSAAGYRTLCTTLTKRMAEDLTEYMHEQGIRVRYMHSDIDTIERIEILRDLRLGAFDVL
;
A
#
# COMPACT_ATOMS: atom_id res chain seq x y z
N TYR A 1 4.25 26.69 -15.92
CA TYR A 1 2.89 27.29 -15.91
C TYR A 1 2.47 27.74 -14.51
N SER A 2 2.44 26.86 -13.50
CA SER A 2 2.02 27.25 -12.13
C SER A 2 2.90 28.34 -11.51
N ARG A 3 4.24 28.20 -11.59
CA ARG A 3 5.18 29.13 -10.91
C ARG A 3 4.95 30.61 -11.25
N TYR A 4 4.59 30.90 -12.50
CA TYR A 4 4.34 32.28 -12.95
C TYR A 4 3.03 32.83 -12.42
N LEU A 5 2.02 31.97 -12.21
CA LEU A 5 0.75 32.36 -11.61
C LEU A 5 0.85 32.54 -10.10
N THR A 6 1.75 31.79 -9.47
CA THR A 6 1.94 31.77 -8.01
C THR A 6 3.08 32.68 -7.55
N GLY A 7 3.76 33.37 -8.46
CA GLY A 7 4.91 34.22 -8.16
C GLY A 7 6.14 33.48 -7.62
N ARG A 8 6.22 32.17 -7.81
CA ARG A 8 7.31 31.31 -7.29
C ARG A 8 8.53 31.37 -8.20
N ALA A 9 9.72 31.39 -7.59
CA ALA A 9 10.97 31.31 -8.32
C ALA A 9 11.21 29.88 -8.87
N PRO A 10 12.07 29.71 -9.90
CA PRO A 10 12.46 28.39 -10.37
C PRO A 10 12.99 27.50 -9.23
N GLY A 11 12.47 26.28 -9.12
CA GLY A 11 12.84 25.32 -8.09
C GLY A 11 12.10 25.46 -6.75
N GLU A 12 11.44 26.59 -6.48
CA GLU A 12 10.69 26.77 -5.22
C GLU A 12 9.54 25.76 -5.06
N PRO A 13 9.17 25.42 -3.82
CA PRO A 13 8.01 24.58 -3.56
C PRO A 13 6.74 25.21 -4.16
N PRO A 14 5.94 24.44 -4.92
CA PRO A 14 4.65 24.94 -5.39
C PRO A 14 3.65 25.00 -4.23
N PRO A 15 2.64 25.88 -4.32
CA PRO A 15 1.57 25.90 -3.32
C PRO A 15 0.82 24.59 -3.33
N THR A 16 0.59 24.04 -2.15
CA THR A 16 -0.19 22.81 -1.93
C THR A 16 -1.25 23.06 -0.88
N LEU A 17 -2.10 22.05 -0.61
CA LEU A 17 -3.09 22.10 0.46
C LEU A 17 -2.48 22.52 1.82
N PHE A 18 -1.20 22.17 2.07
CA PHE A 18 -0.51 22.53 3.31
C PHE A 18 -0.32 24.04 3.52
N GLU A 19 -0.43 24.88 2.49
CA GLU A 19 -0.44 26.34 2.67
C GLU A 19 -1.80 26.89 3.07
N PHE A 20 -2.87 26.10 2.92
CA PHE A 20 -4.25 26.51 3.21
C PHE A 20 -4.78 25.93 4.52
N ILE A 21 -4.05 25.01 5.15
CA ILE A 21 -4.43 24.48 6.46
C ILE A 21 -3.97 25.44 7.57
N PRO A 22 -4.79 25.63 8.62
CA PRO A 22 -4.37 26.40 9.79
C PRO A 22 -3.13 25.82 10.46
N ASP A 23 -2.29 26.66 11.07
CA ASP A 23 -1.09 26.23 11.81
C ASP A 23 -1.40 25.27 12.97
N ASN A 24 -2.63 25.33 13.51
CA ASN A 24 -3.12 24.46 14.58
C ASN A 24 -3.84 23.20 14.08
N ALA A 25 -3.81 22.92 12.78
CA ALA A 25 -4.35 21.69 12.23
C ALA A 25 -3.54 20.48 12.68
N ILE A 26 -4.21 19.33 12.75
CA ILE A 26 -3.56 18.03 12.98
C ILE A 26 -3.71 17.21 11.70
N VAL A 27 -2.60 16.67 11.22
CA VAL A 27 -2.56 15.80 10.03
C VAL A 27 -2.44 14.35 10.46
N PHE A 28 -3.30 13.50 9.93
CA PHE A 28 -3.22 12.06 10.14
C PHE A 28 -2.60 11.41 8.92
N ALA A 29 -1.50 10.68 9.13
CA ALA A 29 -0.89 9.82 8.12
C ALA A 29 -1.30 8.38 8.45
N ASP A 30 -2.37 7.92 7.81
CA ASP A 30 -2.84 6.54 7.91
C ASP A 30 -1.93 5.61 7.12
N GLU A 31 -1.80 4.37 7.61
CA GLU A 31 -0.80 3.39 7.16
C GLU A 31 0.56 4.04 6.90
N SER A 32 1.08 4.75 7.92
CA SER A 32 2.24 5.63 7.80
C SER A 32 3.47 4.96 7.19
N HIS A 33 3.64 3.67 7.44
CA HIS A 33 4.72 2.84 6.90
C HIS A 33 4.68 2.71 5.37
N VAL A 34 3.52 2.98 4.74
CA VAL A 34 3.34 3.06 3.28
C VAL A 34 3.21 4.51 2.83
N SER A 35 2.36 5.31 3.48
CA SER A 35 2.03 6.66 3.01
C SER A 35 3.21 7.64 3.10
N VAL A 36 4.07 7.53 4.11
CA VAL A 36 5.27 8.36 4.24
C VAL A 36 6.29 8.07 3.13
N PRO A 37 6.71 6.81 2.88
CA PRO A 37 7.56 6.49 1.72
C PRO A 37 6.95 6.92 0.38
N GLN A 38 5.62 6.81 0.24
CA GLN A 38 4.93 7.26 -0.96
C GLN A 38 5.13 8.75 -1.21
N ILE A 39 4.94 9.61 -0.20
CA ILE A 39 5.20 11.06 -0.28
C ILE A 39 6.64 11.31 -0.75
N GLY A 40 7.62 10.60 -0.19
CA GLY A 40 9.02 10.72 -0.59
C GLY A 40 9.30 10.28 -2.04
N GLY A 41 8.52 9.34 -2.57
CA GLY A 41 8.63 8.84 -3.94
C GLY A 41 7.99 9.76 -5.01
N MET A 42 6.97 10.55 -4.63
CA MET A 42 6.14 11.32 -5.58
C MET A 42 6.95 12.27 -6.47
N TYR A 43 7.85 13.07 -5.87
CA TYR A 43 8.66 14.04 -6.63
C TYR A 43 9.51 13.36 -7.70
N ARG A 44 10.19 12.25 -7.37
CA ARG A 44 11.12 11.58 -8.30
C ARG A 44 10.40 10.99 -9.51
N GLY A 45 9.23 10.37 -9.28
CA GLY A 45 8.39 9.83 -10.35
C GLY A 45 7.87 10.93 -11.28
N ASP A 46 7.37 12.02 -10.70
CA ASP A 46 6.86 13.16 -11.46
C ASP A 46 7.96 13.88 -12.25
N TYR A 47 9.11 14.12 -11.62
CA TYR A 47 10.28 14.74 -12.25
C TYR A 47 10.71 13.96 -13.49
N ARG A 48 10.89 12.63 -13.39
CA ARG A 48 11.40 11.82 -14.51
C ARG A 48 10.48 11.90 -15.72
N ARG A 49 9.16 11.83 -15.49
CA ARG A 49 8.15 11.93 -16.54
C ARG A 49 8.10 13.32 -17.18
N LYS A 50 8.18 14.39 -16.39
CA LYS A 50 8.14 15.76 -16.91
C LYS A 50 9.44 16.17 -17.60
N PHE A 51 10.57 15.65 -17.15
CA PHE A 51 11.86 15.86 -17.78
C PHE A 51 11.82 15.39 -19.24
N THR A 52 11.33 14.17 -19.50
CA THR A 52 11.15 13.64 -20.87
C THR A 52 10.26 14.54 -21.73
N LEU A 53 9.15 15.07 -21.17
CA LEU A 53 8.28 15.99 -21.91
C LEU A 53 8.97 17.32 -22.26
N ALA A 54 9.83 17.83 -21.37
CA ALA A 54 10.58 19.06 -21.62
C ALA A 54 11.71 18.83 -22.63
N GLU A 55 12.45 17.71 -22.48
CA GLU A 55 13.57 17.33 -23.35
C GLU A 55 13.14 17.15 -24.81
N HIS A 56 11.98 16.52 -25.05
CA HIS A 56 11.43 16.35 -26.39
C HIS A 56 10.56 17.53 -26.88
N GLY A 57 10.58 18.68 -26.17
CA GLY A 57 9.91 19.90 -26.62
C GLY A 57 8.38 19.91 -26.52
N PHE A 58 7.77 18.93 -25.87
CA PHE A 58 6.31 18.90 -25.63
C PHE A 58 5.87 19.92 -24.56
N ARG A 59 6.76 20.29 -23.65
CA ARG A 59 6.50 21.29 -22.59
C ARG A 59 7.70 22.22 -22.43
N LEU A 60 7.43 23.46 -22.01
CA LEU A 60 8.49 24.37 -21.57
C LEU A 60 9.19 23.83 -20.31
N PRO A 61 10.48 24.11 -20.10
CA PRO A 61 11.23 23.67 -18.90
C PRO A 61 10.57 24.06 -17.56
N SER A 62 9.81 25.16 -17.54
CA SER A 62 9.02 25.59 -16.37
C SER A 62 7.88 24.63 -15.97
N CYS A 63 7.64 23.55 -16.70
CA CYS A 63 6.70 22.51 -16.30
C CYS A 63 7.21 21.71 -15.09
N MET A 64 8.54 21.66 -14.89
CA MET A 64 9.20 20.95 -13.79
C MET A 64 8.88 21.54 -12.42
N ASP A 65 8.57 22.84 -12.36
CA ASP A 65 8.22 23.54 -11.11
C ASP A 65 6.76 23.32 -10.69
N ASN A 66 5.92 22.81 -11.58
CA ASN A 66 4.59 22.35 -11.20
C ASN A 66 4.71 20.89 -10.78
N ARG A 67 4.98 20.59 -9.51
CA ARG A 67 5.39 19.26 -9.05
C ARG A 67 4.82 18.92 -7.66
N PRO A 68 4.86 17.65 -7.23
CA PRO A 68 4.73 17.34 -5.82
C PRO A 68 5.84 18.00 -4.99
N LEU A 69 5.57 18.18 -3.69
CA LEU A 69 6.61 18.53 -2.72
C LEU A 69 7.68 17.43 -2.69
N LYS A 70 8.93 17.83 -2.47
CA LYS A 70 9.97 16.92 -2.00
C LYS A 70 9.66 16.52 -0.56
N PHE A 71 10.27 15.43 -0.11
CA PHE A 71 10.06 14.95 1.24
C PHE A 71 10.42 16.00 2.29
N GLU A 72 11.55 16.67 2.12
CA GLU A 72 12.05 17.70 3.03
C GLU A 72 11.18 18.96 3.02
N GLU A 73 10.56 19.27 1.88
CA GLU A 73 9.61 20.39 1.76
C GLU A 73 8.30 20.06 2.48
N TRP A 74 7.78 18.85 2.33
CA TRP A 74 6.62 18.37 3.08
C TRP A 74 6.90 18.30 4.58
N ASP A 75 8.09 17.82 4.97
CA ASP A 75 8.52 17.68 6.36
C ASP A 75 8.60 19.03 7.07
N ALA A 76 9.10 20.06 6.39
CA ALA A 76 9.12 21.42 6.89
C ALA A 76 7.74 22.10 6.92
N MET A 77 6.82 21.72 6.02
CA MET A 77 5.50 22.35 5.88
C MET A 77 4.40 21.71 6.73
N ARG A 78 4.51 20.43 7.09
CA ARG A 78 3.43 19.75 7.81
C ARG A 78 3.30 20.34 9.24
N PRO A 79 2.08 20.53 9.75
CA PRO A 79 1.86 20.89 11.15
C PRO A 79 2.02 19.63 12.02
N GLN A 80 1.54 19.70 13.26
CA GLN A 80 1.49 18.53 14.13
C GLN A 80 0.82 17.36 13.41
N SER A 81 1.50 16.21 13.43
CA SER A 81 1.05 15.02 12.70
C SER A 81 0.97 13.80 13.60
N VAL A 82 -0.01 12.95 13.33
CA VAL A 82 -0.23 11.66 13.98
C VAL A 82 -0.01 10.57 12.93
N PHE A 83 0.98 9.73 13.16
CA PHE A 83 1.27 8.58 12.31
C PHE A 83 0.52 7.37 12.85
N VAL A 84 -0.34 6.78 12.01
CA VAL A 84 -1.17 5.63 12.38
C VAL A 84 -0.69 4.45 11.56
N SER A 85 -0.20 3.40 12.24
CA SER A 85 0.29 2.18 11.60
C SER A 85 0.36 1.05 12.61
N ALA A 86 0.00 -0.17 12.20
CA ALA A 86 0.26 -1.38 12.98
C ALA A 86 1.77 -1.74 13.00
N THR A 87 2.53 -1.25 12.01
CA THR A 87 3.96 -1.53 11.81
C THR A 87 4.70 -0.25 11.45
N PRO A 88 4.86 0.72 12.37
CA PRO A 88 5.52 2.00 12.08
C PRO A 88 6.95 1.78 11.58
N ALA A 89 7.36 2.52 10.54
CA ALA A 89 8.72 2.43 10.02
C ALA A 89 9.69 3.31 10.82
N SER A 90 10.99 3.18 10.52
CA SER A 90 12.06 3.81 11.30
C SER A 90 11.97 5.33 11.31
N TRP A 91 11.50 5.94 10.22
CA TRP A 91 11.39 7.38 10.12
C TRP A 91 10.33 7.93 11.09
N GLU A 92 9.13 7.32 11.17
CA GLU A 92 8.11 7.77 12.12
C GLU A 92 8.59 7.63 13.57
N LEU A 93 9.31 6.55 13.88
CA LEU A 93 9.87 6.32 15.22
C LEU A 93 10.93 7.37 15.59
N GLU A 94 11.74 7.81 14.62
CA GLU A 94 12.69 8.90 14.81
C GLU A 94 11.98 10.24 15.03
N GLN A 95 10.96 10.55 14.21
CA GLN A 95 10.20 11.81 14.32
C GLN A 95 9.45 11.93 15.64
N THR A 96 9.00 10.82 16.21
CA THR A 96 8.28 10.79 17.49
C THR A 96 9.22 10.86 18.70
N GLY A 97 10.54 10.80 18.51
CA GLY A 97 11.50 10.77 19.62
C GLY A 97 11.32 9.55 20.55
N GLY A 98 10.74 8.46 20.02
CA GLY A 98 10.40 7.26 20.78
C GLY A 98 9.08 7.32 21.55
N VAL A 99 8.29 8.39 21.43
CA VAL A 99 6.97 8.50 22.07
C VAL A 99 5.89 7.93 21.15
N PHE A 100 5.31 6.78 21.49
CA PHE A 100 4.20 6.19 20.76
C PHE A 100 3.10 5.70 21.71
N THR A 101 1.91 5.47 21.16
CA THR A 101 0.77 4.88 21.85
C THR A 101 0.34 3.64 21.08
N GLU A 102 0.08 2.56 21.81
CA GLU A 102 -0.38 1.31 21.24
C GLU A 102 -1.85 1.05 21.57
N GLN A 103 -2.60 0.61 20.56
CA GLN A 103 -3.95 0.12 20.73
C GLN A 103 -4.03 -1.33 20.25
N VAL A 104 -3.64 -2.25 21.14
CA VAL A 104 -3.60 -3.70 20.84
C VAL A 104 -4.95 -4.38 21.11
N ILE A 105 -5.70 -3.89 22.10
CA ILE A 105 -6.97 -4.51 22.51
C ILE A 105 -8.08 -4.18 21.51
N ARG A 106 -8.59 -5.22 20.83
CA ARG A 106 -9.73 -5.10 19.92
C ARG A 106 -11.04 -5.03 20.71
N PRO A 107 -11.97 -4.10 20.39
CA PRO A 107 -13.27 -4.01 21.08
C PRO A 107 -14.11 -5.29 21.03
N THR A 108 -13.90 -6.12 20.00
CA THR A 108 -14.60 -7.40 19.81
C THR A 108 -14.01 -8.55 20.63
N GLY A 109 -12.84 -8.36 21.26
CA GLY A 109 -12.11 -9.42 21.96
C GLY A 109 -11.41 -10.43 21.03
N LEU A 110 -11.37 -10.18 19.71
CA LEU A 110 -10.66 -11.04 18.77
C LEU A 110 -9.15 -11.08 19.08
N LEU A 111 -8.62 -12.29 19.23
CA LEU A 111 -7.20 -12.53 19.50
C LEU A 111 -6.41 -12.55 18.18
N ASP A 112 -5.10 -12.32 18.30
CA ASP A 112 -4.18 -12.58 17.20
C ASP A 112 -4.17 -14.07 16.85
N PRO A 113 -4.02 -14.43 15.55
CA PRO A 113 -4.02 -15.82 15.13
C PRO A 113 -2.79 -16.56 15.64
N GLN A 114 -2.93 -17.87 15.85
CA GLN A 114 -1.78 -18.73 16.13
C GLN A 114 -0.89 -18.87 14.89
N ILE A 115 0.42 -18.87 15.08
CA ILE A 115 1.41 -19.01 14.01
C ILE A 115 2.09 -20.37 14.16
N GLU A 116 2.11 -21.14 13.08
CA GLU A 116 2.80 -22.42 12.98
C GLU A 116 3.84 -22.36 11.87
N ILE A 117 5.02 -22.94 12.10
CA ILE A 117 6.09 -23.03 11.10
C ILE A 117 6.25 -24.49 10.71
N ARG A 118 6.04 -24.79 9.42
CA ARG A 118 6.13 -26.14 8.85
C ARG A 118 7.30 -26.25 7.85
N PRO A 119 7.91 -27.44 7.68
CA PRO A 119 8.96 -27.68 6.69
C PRO A 119 8.47 -27.51 5.24
N VAL A 120 9.39 -27.31 4.31
CA VAL A 120 9.07 -26.98 2.89
C VAL A 120 8.82 -28.24 2.05
N GLU A 121 9.37 -29.38 2.45
CA GLU A 121 9.46 -30.61 1.66
C GLU A 121 8.09 -31.10 1.16
N THR A 122 7.04 -30.98 1.96
CA THR A 122 5.66 -31.40 1.63
C THR A 122 4.67 -30.23 1.71
N GLN A 123 5.14 -28.99 1.53
CA GLN A 123 4.35 -27.78 1.79
C GLN A 123 3.05 -27.71 0.97
N VAL A 124 3.06 -28.20 -0.27
CA VAL A 124 1.89 -28.11 -1.16
C VAL A 124 0.81 -29.08 -0.72
N ASP A 125 1.18 -30.33 -0.47
CA ASP A 125 0.24 -31.36 0.01
C ASP A 125 -0.35 -30.98 1.38
N ASP A 126 0.50 -30.51 2.30
CA ASP A 126 0.09 -30.03 3.63
C ASP A 126 -0.89 -28.84 3.53
N LEU A 127 -0.60 -27.87 2.66
CA LEU A 127 -1.49 -26.74 2.39
C LEU A 127 -2.84 -27.19 1.83
N LEU A 128 -2.85 -28.15 0.91
CA LEU A 128 -4.09 -28.65 0.30
C LEU A 128 -4.99 -29.35 1.33
N ASP A 129 -4.40 -30.15 2.22
CA ASP A 129 -5.13 -30.80 3.30
C ASP A 129 -5.72 -29.77 4.27
N GLU A 130 -4.96 -28.74 4.61
CA GLU A 130 -5.44 -27.63 5.44
C GLU A 130 -6.56 -26.85 4.77
N VAL A 131 -6.41 -26.49 3.50
CA VAL A 131 -7.43 -25.83 2.69
C VAL A 131 -8.72 -26.64 2.68
N ARG A 132 -8.64 -27.96 2.47
CA ARG A 132 -9.83 -28.84 2.46
C ARG A 132 -10.53 -28.84 3.81
N ARG A 133 -9.78 -28.92 4.91
CA ARG A 133 -10.31 -28.87 6.27
C ARG A 133 -11.00 -27.53 6.58
N VAL A 134 -10.34 -26.41 6.23
CA VAL A 134 -10.86 -25.04 6.42
C VAL A 134 -12.12 -24.81 5.59
N SER A 135 -12.11 -25.24 4.33
CA SER A 135 -13.26 -25.13 3.41
C SER A 135 -14.45 -25.96 3.88
N ALA A 136 -14.20 -27.19 4.36
CA ALA A 136 -15.25 -28.05 4.90
C ALA A 136 -15.93 -27.47 6.16
N ALA A 137 -15.21 -26.67 6.94
CA ALA A 137 -15.74 -25.92 8.08
C ALA A 137 -16.44 -24.60 7.69
N GLY A 138 -16.50 -24.26 6.39
CA GLY A 138 -17.14 -23.05 5.87
C GLY A 138 -16.29 -21.78 5.95
N TYR A 139 -15.00 -21.90 6.28
CA TYR A 139 -14.05 -20.79 6.33
C TYR A 139 -13.34 -20.59 4.99
N ARG A 140 -12.44 -19.61 4.91
CA ARG A 140 -11.68 -19.24 3.70
C ARG A 140 -10.19 -19.23 3.99
N THR A 141 -9.38 -19.52 2.97
CA THR A 141 -7.92 -19.49 3.06
C THR A 141 -7.35 -18.39 2.18
N LEU A 142 -6.35 -17.66 2.68
CA LEU A 142 -5.54 -16.72 1.91
C LEU A 142 -4.13 -17.29 1.77
N CYS A 143 -3.64 -17.38 0.54
CA CYS A 143 -2.34 -17.93 0.20
C CYS A 143 -1.47 -16.86 -0.47
N THR A 144 -0.27 -16.62 0.05
CA THR A 144 0.68 -15.68 -0.54
C THR A 144 1.90 -16.42 -1.06
N THR A 145 2.25 -16.23 -2.32
CA THR A 145 3.46 -16.77 -2.95
C THR A 145 4.43 -15.64 -3.33
N LEU A 146 5.69 -15.99 -3.59
CA LEU A 146 6.73 -15.00 -3.90
C LEU A 146 6.75 -14.58 -5.38
N THR A 147 6.26 -15.42 -6.29
CA THR A 147 6.36 -15.18 -7.73
C THR A 147 5.02 -15.42 -8.42
N LYS A 148 4.76 -14.68 -9.52
CA LYS A 148 3.57 -14.87 -10.35
C LYS A 148 3.42 -16.32 -10.81
N ARG A 149 4.52 -16.92 -11.28
CA ARG A 149 4.55 -18.32 -11.72
C ARG A 149 4.15 -19.29 -10.60
N MET A 150 4.63 -19.09 -9.37
CA MET A 150 4.22 -19.94 -8.24
C MET A 150 2.74 -19.79 -7.93
N ALA A 151 2.18 -18.58 -8.03
CA ALA A 151 0.75 -18.36 -7.84
C ALA A 151 -0.07 -19.07 -8.93
N GLU A 152 0.34 -18.95 -10.19
CA GLU A 152 -0.27 -19.60 -11.35
C GLU A 152 -0.24 -21.13 -11.22
N ASP A 153 0.96 -21.70 -11.03
CA ASP A 153 1.18 -23.14 -10.89
C ASP A 153 0.38 -23.71 -9.70
N LEU A 154 0.36 -23.02 -8.55
CA LEU A 154 -0.40 -23.46 -7.37
C LEU A 154 -1.91 -23.39 -7.60
N THR A 155 -2.39 -22.34 -8.27
CA THR A 155 -3.82 -22.15 -8.57
C THR A 155 -4.31 -23.24 -9.52
N GLU A 156 -3.53 -23.53 -10.57
CA GLU A 156 -3.84 -24.61 -11.53
C GLU A 156 -3.87 -25.97 -10.81
N TYR A 157 -2.85 -26.27 -10.01
CA TYR A 157 -2.78 -27.51 -9.24
C TYR A 157 -3.97 -27.68 -8.27
N MET A 158 -4.32 -26.63 -7.52
CA MET A 158 -5.50 -26.64 -6.65
C MET A 158 -6.80 -26.86 -7.44
N HIS A 159 -6.93 -26.24 -8.61
CA HIS A 159 -8.09 -26.40 -9.48
C HIS A 159 -8.23 -27.84 -9.99
N GLU A 160 -7.13 -28.47 -10.44
CA GLU A 160 -7.09 -29.88 -10.85
C GLU A 160 -7.49 -30.83 -9.72
N GLN A 161 -7.15 -30.48 -8.48
CA GLN A 161 -7.53 -31.21 -7.26
C GLN A 161 -8.96 -30.92 -6.78
N GLY A 162 -9.75 -30.18 -7.56
CA GLY A 162 -11.16 -29.88 -7.30
C GLY A 162 -11.40 -28.77 -6.27
N ILE A 163 -10.37 -28.00 -5.90
CA ILE A 163 -10.49 -26.88 -4.96
C ILE A 163 -11.03 -25.66 -5.69
N ARG A 164 -11.98 -24.96 -5.06
CA ARG A 164 -12.52 -23.69 -5.57
C ARG A 164 -11.53 -22.57 -5.21
N VAL A 165 -10.63 -22.27 -6.14
CA VAL A 165 -9.57 -21.27 -5.98
C VAL A 165 -9.69 -20.15 -7.02
N ARG A 166 -9.24 -18.95 -6.66
CA ARG A 166 -9.02 -17.83 -7.59
C ARG A 166 -7.66 -17.21 -7.32
N TYR A 167 -7.01 -16.73 -8.37
CA TYR A 167 -5.75 -16.00 -8.27
C TYR A 167 -5.99 -14.49 -8.37
N MET A 168 -5.47 -13.73 -7.40
CA MET A 168 -5.41 -12.27 -7.47
C MET A 168 -4.15 -11.80 -8.22
N HIS A 169 -4.25 -11.62 -9.54
CA HIS A 169 -3.13 -11.14 -10.35
C HIS A 169 -2.77 -9.68 -10.00
N SER A 170 -1.48 -9.32 -10.11
CA SER A 170 -1.01 -7.97 -9.74
C SER A 170 -1.61 -6.86 -10.59
N ASP A 171 -1.97 -7.17 -11.83
CA ASP A 171 -2.38 -6.20 -12.84
C ASP A 171 -3.90 -6.08 -12.96
N ILE A 172 -4.66 -6.60 -12.00
CA ILE A 172 -6.12 -6.41 -11.95
C ILE A 172 -6.48 -4.98 -11.53
N ASP A 173 -7.56 -4.47 -12.13
CA ASP A 173 -8.10 -3.17 -11.76
C ASP A 173 -8.71 -3.18 -10.35
N THR A 174 -8.83 -1.99 -9.75
CA THR A 174 -9.35 -1.86 -8.38
C THR A 174 -10.78 -2.40 -8.25
N ILE A 175 -11.61 -2.22 -9.28
CA ILE A 175 -13.01 -2.71 -9.28
C ILE A 175 -13.02 -4.25 -9.28
N GLU A 176 -12.24 -4.87 -10.15
CA GLU A 176 -12.14 -6.33 -10.23
C GLU A 176 -11.61 -6.94 -8.92
N ARG A 177 -10.62 -6.29 -8.28
CA ARG A 177 -10.14 -6.70 -6.95
C ARG A 177 -11.25 -6.73 -5.90
N ILE A 178 -12.11 -5.71 -5.88
CA ILE A 178 -13.25 -5.64 -4.95
C ILE A 178 -14.25 -6.76 -5.25
N GLU A 179 -14.50 -7.07 -6.51
CA GLU A 179 -15.39 -8.16 -6.91
C GLU A 179 -14.85 -9.52 -6.47
N ILE A 180 -13.56 -9.80 -6.69
CA ILE A 180 -12.91 -11.03 -6.23
C ILE A 180 -13.04 -11.19 -4.70
N LEU A 181 -12.75 -10.12 -3.94
CA LEU A 181 -12.88 -10.15 -2.48
C LEU A 181 -14.32 -10.35 -2.01
N ARG A 182 -15.29 -9.75 -2.71
CA ARG A 182 -16.71 -9.95 -2.44
C ARG A 182 -17.10 -11.40 -2.69
N ASP A 183 -16.67 -11.98 -3.80
CA ASP A 183 -17.01 -13.34 -4.19
C ASP A 183 -16.39 -14.38 -3.23
N LEU A 184 -15.19 -14.12 -2.70
CA LEU A 184 -14.60 -14.90 -1.61
C LEU A 184 -15.50 -14.87 -0.35
N ARG A 185 -15.97 -13.68 0.05
CA ARG A 185 -16.88 -13.51 1.20
C ARG A 185 -18.23 -14.19 0.99
N LEU A 186 -18.76 -14.16 -0.23
CA LEU A 186 -20.01 -14.84 -0.60
C LEU A 186 -19.83 -16.36 -0.75
N GLY A 187 -18.60 -16.86 -0.76
CA GLY A 187 -18.31 -18.28 -0.89
C GLY A 187 -18.46 -18.84 -2.30
N ALA A 188 -18.29 -17.99 -3.32
CA ALA A 188 -18.19 -18.46 -4.70
C ALA A 188 -16.96 -19.37 -4.88
N PHE A 189 -15.90 -19.09 -4.13
CA PHE A 189 -14.70 -19.90 -4.01
C PHE A 189 -14.17 -19.85 -2.56
N ASP A 190 -13.23 -20.73 -2.22
CA ASP A 190 -12.75 -20.92 -0.84
C ASP A 190 -11.32 -20.43 -0.60
N VAL A 191 -10.50 -20.34 -1.65
CA VAL A 191 -9.08 -19.97 -1.56
C VAL A 191 -8.75 -18.81 -2.49
N LEU A 192 -8.02 -17.82 -1.97
CA LEU A 192 -7.49 -16.69 -2.71
C LEU A 192 -5.96 -16.64 -2.65
#